data_AF-A0AAW2PMN7-F1
#
_entry.id   AF-A0AAW2PMN7-F1
#
_cell.length_a   1.000
_cell.length_b   1.000
_cell.length_c   1.000
_cell.angle_alpha   90.00
_cell.angle_beta   90.00
_cell.angle_gamma   90.00
#
_symmetry.space_group_name_H-M   'P 1'
#
loop_
_entity.id
_entity.type
_entity.pdbx_description
1 polymer ?
#
loop_
_entity_poly.entity_id
_entity_poly.type
_entity_poly.pdbx_seq_one_letter_code
_entity_poly.pdbx_strand_id
1 'polypeptide(L)'
;MSESSNGPSTASFWTQANALLRKNLIFQASFMYLTLLPQFLVLMDSLLHALVETFTAVEKHNFIIVTNWLGQALDCRTLAAPRNGQCERRCGIEYSTLDQVFTCSIPHPPPLPPLLQIPSQQYRAVRTDFILYGDLPDDSCKRTGVAGNMFARPLNIDLSNILYSLADDALGSETKTRYTNYLDPAFSSDVPVDFLQPQCTSNSQFSVPVQFGSATFQQDVRCVQGLQLWRNSSSEINDELYKGYRKGNAERKINEIVAAYDFMNSNENLLNVTIWYNSTYKNDTGTNLLP
;
A
#
# COMPACT_ATOMS: atom_id res chain seq x y z
N MET A 1 -81.59 -3.04 54.24
CA MET A 1 -81.11 -3.65 55.50
C MET A 1 -80.74 -5.09 55.16
N SER A 2 -79.51 -5.57 55.27
CA SER A 2 -78.24 -5.02 55.76
C SER A 2 -77.12 -5.85 55.14
N GLU A 3 -76.08 -5.16 54.65
CA GLU A 3 -74.85 -5.73 54.10
C GLU A 3 -74.09 -6.54 55.16
N SER A 4 -73.59 -7.71 54.75
CA SER A 4 -72.67 -8.53 55.53
C SER A 4 -71.23 -8.12 55.22
N SER A 5 -70.53 -7.64 56.25
CA SER A 5 -69.16 -7.14 56.25
C SER A 5 -68.12 -8.20 55.86
N ASN A 6 -67.45 -8.00 54.73
CA ASN A 6 -66.21 -8.70 54.38
C ASN A 6 -65.04 -8.09 55.15
N GLY A 7 -64.52 -8.80 56.14
CA GLY A 7 -63.22 -8.50 56.75
C GLY A 7 -62.07 -8.90 55.80
N PRO A 8 -60.94 -8.18 55.76
CA PRO A 8 -59.86 -8.48 54.84
C PRO A 8 -59.17 -9.79 55.25
N SER A 9 -59.10 -10.74 54.32
CA SER A 9 -58.29 -11.94 54.45
C SER A 9 -56.83 -11.57 54.62
N THR A 10 -56.26 -11.86 55.80
CA THR A 10 -54.83 -11.72 56.06
C THR A 10 -54.06 -12.65 55.12
N ALA A 11 -53.17 -12.08 54.31
CA ALA A 11 -52.34 -12.82 53.38
C ALA A 11 -51.54 -13.91 54.12
N SER A 12 -51.39 -15.09 53.51
CA SER A 12 -50.63 -16.19 54.11
C SER A 12 -49.15 -15.79 54.32
N PHE A 13 -48.52 -16.38 55.34
CA PHE A 13 -47.12 -16.14 55.69
C PHE A 13 -46.18 -16.20 54.48
N TRP A 14 -46.41 -17.17 53.58
CA TRP A 14 -45.63 -17.35 52.36
C TRP A 14 -45.76 -16.20 51.37
N THR A 15 -46.96 -15.63 51.25
CA THR A 15 -47.20 -14.45 50.40
C THR A 15 -46.50 -13.23 50.96
N GLN A 16 -46.53 -13.04 52.29
CA GLN A 16 -45.83 -11.93 52.94
C GLN A 16 -44.30 -12.08 52.87
N ALA A 17 -43.78 -13.29 53.07
CA ALA A 17 -42.34 -13.60 52.97
C ALA A 17 -41.82 -13.41 51.54
N ASN A 18 -42.55 -13.87 50.53
CA ASN A 18 -42.20 -13.66 49.12
C ASN A 18 -42.25 -12.16 48.73
N ALA A 19 -43.23 -11.41 49.23
CA ALA A 19 -43.29 -9.96 49.02
C ALA A 19 -42.10 -9.23 49.66
N LEU A 20 -41.71 -9.61 50.88
CA LEU A 20 -40.54 -9.04 51.57
C LEU A 20 -39.21 -9.40 50.90
N LEU A 21 -39.07 -10.64 50.41
CA LEU A 21 -37.90 -11.09 49.66
C LEU A 21 -37.72 -10.28 48.36
N ARG A 22 -38.80 -10.13 47.58
CA ARG A 22 -38.79 -9.33 46.35
C ARG A 22 -38.48 -7.85 46.63
N LYS A 23 -39.00 -7.29 47.72
CA LYS A 23 -38.72 -5.92 48.13
C LYS A 23 -37.26 -5.72 48.53
N ASN A 24 -36.66 -6.68 49.23
CA ASN A 24 -35.23 -6.65 49.56
C ASN A 24 -34.33 -6.84 48.33
N LEU A 25 -34.67 -7.75 47.42
CA LEU A 25 -33.91 -7.99 46.18
C LEU A 25 -33.90 -6.76 45.26
N ILE A 26 -35.03 -6.08 45.10
CA ILE A 26 -35.11 -4.84 44.30
C ILE A 26 -34.29 -3.73 44.94
N PHE A 27 -34.31 -3.61 46.28
CA PHE A 27 -33.49 -2.64 47.00
C PHE A 27 -31.98 -2.91 46.83
N GLN A 28 -31.56 -4.17 46.91
CA GLN A 28 -30.16 -4.57 46.69
C GLN A 28 -29.69 -4.37 45.24
N ALA A 29 -30.55 -4.69 44.25
CA ALA A 29 -30.23 -4.50 42.84
C ALA A 29 -30.08 -3.02 42.45
N SER A 30 -30.89 -2.14 43.04
CA SER A 30 -30.81 -0.69 42.79
C SER A 30 -29.54 -0.06 43.40
N PHE A 31 -29.09 -0.55 44.56
CA PHE A 31 -27.86 -0.08 45.21
C PHE A 31 -26.57 -0.54 44.52
N MET A 32 -26.60 -1.72 43.89
CA MET A 32 -25.48 -2.25 43.10
C MET A 32 -25.14 -1.37 41.89
N TYR A 33 -26.16 -0.86 41.19
CA TYR A 33 -25.96 0.08 40.08
C TYR A 33 -25.38 1.42 40.55
N LEU A 34 -25.84 1.92 41.70
CA LEU A 34 -25.39 3.20 42.26
C LEU A 34 -23.92 3.19 42.72
N THR A 35 -23.38 2.02 43.07
CA THR A 35 -22.00 1.83 43.53
C THR A 35 -21.03 1.45 42.41
N LEU A 36 -21.47 0.62 41.45
CA LEU A 36 -20.62 0.17 40.33
C LEU A 36 -20.50 1.21 39.21
N LEU A 37 -21.54 2.02 38.96
CA LEU A 37 -21.53 3.04 37.90
C LEU A 37 -20.40 4.08 38.07
N PRO A 38 -20.19 4.71 39.24
CA PRO A 38 -19.10 5.69 39.39
C PRO A 38 -17.72 5.03 39.23
N GLN A 39 -17.54 3.79 39.68
CA GLN A 39 -16.29 3.05 39.52
C GLN A 39 -16.00 2.75 38.04
N PHE A 40 -17.03 2.38 37.28
CA PHE A 40 -16.93 2.18 35.84
C PHE A 40 -16.61 3.48 35.09
N LEU A 41 -17.22 4.60 35.47
CA LEU A 41 -16.96 5.90 34.86
C LEU A 41 -15.51 6.37 35.11
N VAL A 42 -14.98 6.16 36.32
CA VAL A 42 -13.58 6.49 36.64
C VAL A 42 -12.60 5.61 35.85
N LEU A 43 -12.91 4.32 35.69
CA LEU A 43 -12.08 3.41 34.87
C LEU A 43 -12.09 3.82 33.39
N MET A 44 -13.26 4.18 32.85
CA MET A 44 -13.38 4.65 31.47
C MET A 44 -12.63 5.96 31.23
N ASP A 45 -12.69 6.90 32.18
CA ASP A 45 -11.94 8.16 32.09
C ASP A 45 -10.43 7.94 32.16
N SER A 46 -9.97 7.03 33.02
CA SER A 46 -8.54 6.66 33.08
C SER A 46 -8.04 5.98 31.79
N LEU A 47 -8.87 5.15 31.16
CA LEU A 47 -8.56 4.51 29.89
C LEU A 47 -8.49 5.55 28.76
N LEU A 48 -9.43 6.50 28.73
CA LEU A 48 -9.44 7.57 27.73
C LEU A 48 -8.19 8.45 27.86
N HIS A 49 -7.80 8.84 29.06
CA HIS A 49 -6.56 9.59 29.30
C HIS A 49 -5.32 8.82 28.84
N ALA A 50 -5.22 7.52 29.14
CA ALA A 50 -4.10 6.70 28.67
C ALA A 50 -4.06 6.57 27.13
N LEU A 51 -5.23 6.48 26.47
CA LEU A 51 -5.31 6.47 25.01
C LEU A 51 -4.88 7.80 24.39
N VAL A 52 -5.26 8.93 25.01
CA VAL A 52 -4.83 10.27 24.55
C VAL A 52 -3.33 10.48 24.77
N GLU A 53 -2.77 10.06 25.90
CA GLU A 53 -1.33 10.14 26.17
C GLU A 53 -0.51 9.27 25.21
N THR A 54 -0.96 8.05 24.93
CA THR A 54 -0.29 7.18 23.94
C THR A 54 -0.39 7.73 22.53
N PHE A 55 -1.54 8.29 22.15
CA PHE A 55 -1.72 8.93 20.83
C PHE A 55 -0.81 10.15 20.67
N THR A 56 -0.80 11.05 21.66
CA THR A 56 0.07 12.24 21.65
C THR A 56 1.56 11.88 21.73
N ALA A 57 1.92 10.80 22.43
CA ALA A 57 3.29 10.28 22.43
C ALA A 57 3.71 9.72 21.06
N VAL A 58 2.81 9.02 20.35
CA VAL A 58 3.06 8.53 18.98
C VAL A 58 3.18 9.71 18.01
N GLU A 59 2.31 10.71 18.09
CA GLU A 59 2.42 11.93 17.26
C GLU A 59 3.71 12.69 17.55
N LYS A 60 4.09 12.84 18.82
CA LYS A 60 5.35 13.49 19.21
C LYS A 60 6.56 12.70 18.75
N HIS A 61 6.54 11.37 18.83
CA HIS A 61 7.60 10.51 18.30
C HIS A 61 7.68 10.60 16.78
N ASN A 62 6.55 10.63 16.07
CA ASN A 62 6.50 10.87 14.63
C ASN A 62 7.01 12.26 14.27
N PHE A 63 6.64 13.30 15.02
CA PHE A 63 7.15 14.65 14.83
C PHE A 63 8.66 14.73 15.09
N ILE A 64 9.19 14.04 16.10
CA ILE A 64 10.63 13.93 16.36
C ILE A 64 11.34 13.18 15.23
N ILE A 65 10.77 12.09 14.70
CA ILE A 65 11.33 11.39 13.52
C ILE A 65 11.35 12.34 12.32
N VAL A 66 10.24 13.01 12.02
CA VAL A 66 10.13 13.94 10.89
C VAL A 66 11.07 15.13 11.05
N THR A 67 11.21 15.70 12.25
CA THR A 67 12.12 16.82 12.52
C THR A 67 13.59 16.39 12.52
N ASN A 68 13.94 15.19 12.98
CA ASN A 68 15.28 14.65 12.84
C ASN A 68 15.63 14.34 11.38
N TRP A 69 14.66 13.87 10.59
CA TRP A 69 14.82 13.64 9.16
C TRP A 69 14.95 14.95 8.37
N LEU A 70 14.14 15.95 8.69
CA LEU A 70 14.26 17.33 8.18
C LEU A 70 15.56 18.00 8.65
N GLY A 71 16.01 17.72 9.87
CA GLY A 71 17.27 18.21 10.43
C GLY A 71 18.48 17.60 9.72
N GLN A 72 18.43 16.31 9.39
CA GLN A 72 19.44 15.64 8.56
C GLN A 72 19.43 16.14 7.12
N ALA A 73 18.25 16.41 6.55
CA ALA A 73 18.09 17.03 5.23
C ALA A 73 18.69 18.44 5.14
N LEU A 74 18.79 19.15 6.27
CA LEU A 74 19.39 20.49 6.36
C LEU A 74 20.87 20.50 6.77
N ASP A 75 21.50 19.33 6.98
CA ASP A 75 22.90 19.25 7.39
C ASP A 75 23.82 19.16 6.16
N CYS A 76 23.85 20.23 5.37
CA CYS A 76 24.80 20.37 4.28
C CYS A 76 26.22 20.19 4.84
N ARG A 77 26.91 19.12 4.43
CA ARG A 77 28.28 18.84 4.87
C ARG A 77 29.16 20.04 4.51
N THR A 78 29.67 20.73 5.53
CA THR A 78 30.58 21.85 5.39
C THR A 78 31.90 21.34 4.82
N LEU A 79 32.12 21.49 3.52
CA LEU A 79 33.47 21.47 2.97
C LEU A 79 34.14 22.76 3.43
N ALA A 80 34.92 22.69 4.51
CA ALA A 80 35.75 23.79 4.97
C ALA A 80 36.77 24.13 3.87
N ALA A 81 36.46 25.09 3.01
CA ALA A 81 37.46 25.70 2.14
C ALA A 81 38.38 26.60 2.99
N PRO A 82 39.71 26.48 2.86
CA PRO A 82 40.63 27.29 3.64
C PRO A 82 40.69 28.71 3.06
N ARG A 83 39.99 29.67 3.68
CA ARG A 83 40.55 30.96 4.17
C ARG A 83 39.54 32.04 4.59
N ASN A 84 38.25 31.97 4.24
CA ASN A 84 37.36 33.14 4.43
C ASN A 84 36.09 32.91 5.28
N GLY A 85 35.93 31.76 5.94
CA GLY A 85 34.86 31.56 6.94
C GLY A 85 33.40 31.67 6.43
N GLN A 86 33.17 31.83 5.12
CA GLN A 86 31.85 31.78 4.52
C GLN A 86 31.51 30.36 4.11
N CYS A 87 30.50 29.78 4.78
CA CYS A 87 29.89 28.52 4.37
C CYS A 87 29.08 28.74 3.08
N GLU A 88 29.58 28.25 1.96
CA GLU A 88 28.81 28.22 0.72
C GLU A 88 27.84 27.03 0.76
N ARG A 89 26.53 27.29 0.73
CA ARG A 89 25.51 26.24 0.70
C ARG A 89 25.44 25.65 -0.70
N ARG A 90 26.08 24.50 -0.92
CA ARG A 90 25.90 23.68 -2.12
C ARG A 90 25.04 22.46 -1.76
N CYS A 91 23.92 22.30 -2.47
CA CYS A 91 23.06 21.12 -2.40
C CYS A 91 23.12 20.44 -3.76
N GLY A 92 23.41 19.15 -3.78
CA GLY A 92 23.45 18.37 -5.02
C GLY A 92 23.98 16.98 -4.75
N ILE A 93 23.75 16.06 -5.70
CA ILE A 93 24.19 14.67 -5.58
C ILE A 93 25.70 14.51 -5.39
N GLU A 94 26.49 15.49 -5.85
CA GLU A 94 27.95 15.53 -5.71
C GLU A 94 28.42 16.04 -4.33
N TYR A 95 27.53 16.65 -3.54
CA TYR A 95 27.86 17.30 -2.27
C TYR A 95 27.10 16.72 -1.06
N SER A 96 26.02 15.98 -1.32
CA SER A 96 25.09 15.45 -0.32
C SER A 96 25.24 13.93 -0.14
N THR A 97 24.97 13.43 1.07
CA THR A 97 24.83 11.98 1.29
C THR A 97 23.55 11.42 0.66
N LEU A 98 23.42 10.09 0.55
CA LEU A 98 22.23 9.43 -0.02
C LEU A 98 20.93 9.85 0.69
N ASP A 99 20.95 10.10 2.00
CA ASP A 99 19.75 10.53 2.73
C ASP A 99 19.42 12.02 2.48
N GLN A 100 20.44 12.83 2.20
CA GLN A 100 20.32 14.28 1.99
C GLN A 100 20.04 14.67 0.55
N VAL A 101 20.45 13.85 -0.42
CA VAL A 101 20.27 14.19 -1.84
C VAL A 101 18.79 14.26 -2.22
N PHE A 102 17.92 13.52 -1.54
CA PHE A 102 16.47 13.53 -1.78
C PHE A 102 15.81 14.90 -1.54
N THR A 103 16.44 15.80 -0.78
CA THR A 103 15.92 17.15 -0.54
C THR A 103 16.58 18.23 -1.39
N CYS A 104 17.57 17.88 -2.20
CA CYS A 104 18.20 18.81 -3.13
C CYS A 104 17.43 18.92 -4.43
N SER A 105 17.37 20.12 -4.99
CA SER A 105 16.86 20.32 -6.35
C SER A 105 17.79 19.65 -7.37
N ILE A 106 17.23 18.87 -8.28
CA ILE A 106 17.94 18.35 -9.46
C ILE A 106 17.62 19.31 -10.62
N PRO A 107 18.56 20.16 -11.05
CA PRO A 107 18.28 21.23 -12.02
C PRO A 107 17.90 20.68 -13.41
N HIS A 108 18.43 19.51 -13.77
CA HIS A 108 18.14 18.82 -15.03
C HIS A 108 17.89 17.33 -14.76
N PRO A 109 16.66 16.95 -14.34
CA PRO A 109 16.34 15.55 -14.14
C PRO A 109 16.36 14.82 -15.49
N PRO A 110 16.88 13.58 -15.54
CA PRO A 110 16.87 12.82 -16.77
C PRO A 110 15.43 12.49 -17.19
N PRO A 111 15.14 12.39 -18.49
CA PRO A 111 13.83 11.94 -18.97
C PRO A 111 13.68 10.45 -18.65
N LEU A 112 12.96 10.13 -17.58
CA LEU A 112 12.70 8.76 -17.18
C LEU A 112 11.64 8.13 -18.10
N PRO A 113 11.82 6.88 -18.54
CA PRO A 113 10.83 6.18 -19.35
C PRO A 113 9.58 5.84 -18.52
N PRO A 114 8.42 5.66 -19.16
CA PRO A 114 7.23 5.21 -18.47
C PRO A 114 7.42 3.78 -17.92
N LEU A 115 6.99 3.56 -16.67
CA LEU A 115 7.05 2.27 -16.00
C LEU A 115 5.66 1.81 -15.60
N LEU A 116 5.39 0.51 -15.77
CA LEU A 116 4.26 -0.16 -15.15
C LEU A 116 4.63 -0.56 -13.70
N GLN A 117 3.72 -0.31 -12.76
CA GLN A 117 3.84 -0.89 -11.43
C GLN A 117 3.53 -2.39 -11.54
N ILE A 118 4.55 -3.23 -11.39
CA ILE A 118 4.40 -4.70 -11.46
C ILE A 118 4.55 -5.32 -10.06
N PRO A 119 3.90 -6.46 -9.81
CA PRO A 119 4.09 -7.17 -8.55
C PRO A 119 5.46 -7.83 -8.47
N SER A 120 5.98 -7.90 -7.23
CA SER A 120 7.14 -8.72 -6.95
C SER A 120 6.91 -10.18 -7.31
N GLN A 121 7.98 -10.89 -7.65
CA GLN A 121 7.92 -12.27 -8.16
C GLN A 121 7.02 -13.21 -7.34
N GLN A 122 7.12 -13.14 -6.02
CA GLN A 122 6.34 -13.97 -5.08
C GLN A 122 4.82 -13.68 -5.07
N TYR A 123 4.41 -12.52 -5.56
CA TYR A 123 3.03 -12.04 -5.57
C TYR A 123 2.37 -12.14 -6.96
N ARG A 124 3.11 -12.55 -7.99
CA ARG A 124 2.56 -12.73 -9.34
C ARG A 124 1.46 -13.78 -9.35
N ALA A 125 0.40 -13.52 -10.11
CA ALA A 125 -0.73 -14.44 -10.26
C ALA A 125 -0.30 -15.80 -10.83
N VAL A 126 -0.80 -16.86 -10.20
CA VAL A 126 -0.61 -18.26 -10.59
C VAL A 126 -1.90 -19.02 -10.36
N ARG A 127 -1.96 -20.22 -10.92
CA ARG A 127 -3.08 -21.15 -10.77
C ARG A 127 -3.31 -21.49 -9.29
N THR A 128 -4.55 -21.37 -8.86
CA THR A 128 -4.99 -21.70 -7.51
C THR A 128 -6.37 -22.33 -7.54
N ASP A 129 -6.76 -22.97 -6.44
CA ASP A 129 -8.05 -23.66 -6.33
C ASP A 129 -9.25 -22.70 -6.34
N PHE A 130 -9.03 -21.42 -6.00
CA PHE A 130 -10.07 -20.38 -5.97
C PHE A 130 -10.21 -19.57 -7.27
N ILE A 131 -9.24 -19.69 -8.20
CA ILE A 131 -9.35 -19.12 -9.55
C ILE A 131 -9.72 -20.25 -10.51
N LEU A 132 -10.90 -20.16 -11.11
CA LEU A 132 -11.45 -21.22 -11.95
C LEU A 132 -10.79 -21.32 -13.33
N TYR A 133 -9.99 -20.32 -13.70
CA TYR A 133 -9.32 -20.26 -15.00
C TYR A 133 -8.00 -21.04 -14.98
N GLY A 134 -7.92 -22.07 -15.81
CA GLY A 134 -6.73 -22.92 -15.96
C GLY A 134 -5.66 -22.34 -16.91
N ASP A 135 -5.81 -21.11 -17.37
CA ASP A 135 -4.83 -20.44 -18.25
C ASP A 135 -3.73 -19.70 -17.47
N LEU A 136 -3.87 -19.60 -16.15
CA LEU A 136 -2.80 -19.20 -15.27
C LEU A 136 -1.72 -20.30 -15.16
N PRO A 137 -0.45 -19.90 -15.05
CA PRO A 137 0.66 -20.82 -14.89
C PRO A 137 0.72 -21.40 -13.48
N ASP A 138 1.44 -22.49 -13.29
CA ASP A 138 1.66 -23.07 -11.97
C ASP A 138 2.55 -22.20 -11.07
N ASP A 139 2.50 -22.42 -9.75
CA ASP A 139 3.23 -21.64 -8.75
C ASP A 139 4.75 -21.60 -8.99
N SER A 140 5.31 -22.64 -9.61
CA SER A 140 6.72 -22.68 -10.02
C SER A 140 7.13 -21.54 -10.96
N CYS A 141 6.19 -21.02 -11.76
CA CYS A 141 6.42 -19.93 -12.71
C CYS A 141 6.52 -18.55 -12.04
N LYS A 142 6.34 -18.43 -10.71
CA LYS A 142 6.75 -17.20 -10.01
C LYS A 142 8.24 -16.91 -10.19
N ARG A 143 9.04 -17.95 -10.42
CA ARG A 143 10.50 -17.86 -10.65
C ARG A 143 10.88 -17.70 -12.12
N THR A 144 10.05 -18.17 -13.04
CA THR A 144 10.31 -18.19 -14.48
C THR A 144 9.13 -17.55 -15.18
N GLY A 145 9.36 -16.41 -15.84
CA GLY A 145 8.30 -15.63 -16.49
C GLY A 145 7.32 -16.45 -17.33
N VAL A 146 6.14 -15.89 -17.53
CA VAL A 146 5.02 -16.57 -18.18
C VAL A 146 4.95 -16.18 -19.65
N ALA A 147 4.90 -17.16 -20.55
CA ALA A 147 4.85 -16.90 -21.99
C ALA A 147 3.41 -16.67 -22.47
N GLY A 148 3.13 -15.55 -23.15
CA GLY A 148 2.00 -15.49 -24.07
C GLY A 148 1.46 -14.10 -24.48
N ASN A 149 1.32 -13.92 -25.79
CA ASN A 149 0.47 -12.93 -26.49
C ASN A 149 0.83 -11.43 -26.44
N MET A 150 2.02 -11.04 -25.97
CA MET A 150 2.53 -9.69 -26.22
C MET A 150 3.12 -9.55 -27.63
N PHE A 151 3.03 -8.36 -28.23
CA PHE A 151 3.79 -8.05 -29.44
C PHE A 151 5.29 -8.08 -29.12
N ALA A 152 6.01 -9.03 -29.70
CA ALA A 152 7.45 -9.10 -29.56
C ALA A 152 8.10 -7.91 -30.26
N ARG A 153 8.95 -7.18 -29.54
CA ARG A 153 9.85 -6.19 -30.14
C ARG A 153 11.28 -6.55 -29.78
N PRO A 154 12.20 -6.64 -30.74
CA PRO A 154 13.59 -6.83 -30.41
C PRO A 154 14.10 -5.62 -29.63
N LEU A 155 14.70 -5.88 -28.47
CA LEU A 155 15.31 -4.86 -27.64
C LEU A 155 16.47 -4.20 -28.41
N ASN A 156 16.38 -2.90 -28.67
CA ASN A 156 17.41 -2.14 -29.38
C ASN A 156 17.86 -0.96 -28.53
N ILE A 157 18.95 -1.13 -27.79
CA ILE A 157 19.45 -0.12 -26.84
C ILE A 157 20.54 0.71 -27.49
N ASP A 158 20.27 2.01 -27.63
CA ASP A 158 21.30 2.99 -27.88
C ASP A 158 21.97 3.37 -26.56
N LEU A 159 23.22 2.94 -26.36
CA LEU A 159 24.00 3.24 -25.17
C LEU A 159 24.25 4.74 -24.96
N SER A 160 24.10 5.57 -26.00
CA SER A 160 24.20 7.02 -25.88
C SER A 160 22.93 7.67 -25.31
N ASN A 161 21.77 7.02 -25.45
CA ASN A 161 20.46 7.51 -25.02
C ASN A 161 19.61 6.38 -24.41
N ILE A 162 20.17 5.69 -23.41
CA ILE A 162 19.61 4.48 -22.79
C ILE A 162 18.15 4.67 -22.37
N LEU A 163 17.85 5.73 -21.60
CA LEU A 163 16.50 5.97 -21.07
C LEU A 163 15.47 6.23 -22.17
N TYR A 164 15.89 6.85 -23.28
CA TYR A 164 15.03 7.07 -24.43
C TYR A 164 14.78 5.77 -25.19
N SER A 165 15.81 4.96 -25.43
CA SER A 165 15.64 3.64 -26.05
C SER A 165 14.75 2.71 -25.23
N LEU A 166 14.90 2.71 -23.90
CA LEU A 166 14.06 1.92 -23.02
C LEU A 166 12.59 2.40 -23.02
N ALA A 167 12.32 3.66 -23.35
CA ALA A 167 10.96 4.20 -23.40
C ALA A 167 10.11 3.62 -24.55
N ASP A 168 10.74 3.04 -25.57
CA ASP A 168 10.05 2.38 -26.69
C ASP A 168 9.52 0.97 -26.33
N ASP A 169 9.92 0.46 -25.16
CA ASP A 169 9.58 -0.87 -24.66
C ASP A 169 8.60 -0.80 -23.47
N ALA A 170 7.89 -1.90 -23.23
CA ALA A 170 7.03 -2.04 -22.07
C ALA A 170 7.87 -2.34 -20.83
N LEU A 171 8.18 -1.32 -20.03
CA LEU A 171 8.94 -1.47 -18.80
C LEU A 171 8.04 -1.61 -17.58
N GLY A 172 8.57 -2.24 -16.53
CA GLY A 172 7.92 -2.36 -15.23
C GLY A 172 8.93 -2.35 -14.09
N SER A 173 8.45 -1.93 -12.91
CA SER A 173 9.20 -2.01 -11.67
C SER A 173 8.33 -2.50 -10.52
N GLU A 174 8.92 -3.31 -9.64
CA GLU A 174 8.29 -3.74 -8.38
C GLU A 174 8.51 -2.72 -7.23
N THR A 175 9.34 -1.70 -7.45
CA THR A 175 9.60 -0.67 -6.45
C THR A 175 8.37 0.19 -6.24
N LYS A 176 8.14 0.59 -4.99
CA LYS A 176 7.09 1.55 -4.65
C LYS A 176 7.47 2.94 -5.18
N THR A 177 6.52 3.63 -5.79
CA THR A 177 6.68 5.04 -6.13
C THR A 177 6.86 5.88 -4.86
N ARG A 178 7.66 6.94 -4.97
CA ARG A 178 7.83 7.94 -3.89
C ARG A 178 6.99 9.18 -4.20
N TYR A 179 6.88 10.07 -3.22
CA TYR A 179 6.15 11.33 -3.37
C TYR A 179 6.74 12.25 -4.46
N THR A 180 8.02 12.09 -4.79
CA THR A 180 8.72 12.86 -5.83
C THR A 180 9.41 11.92 -6.81
N ASN A 181 9.32 12.22 -8.11
CA ASN A 181 9.87 11.38 -9.19
C ASN A 181 11.21 11.87 -9.74
N TYR A 182 11.91 12.79 -9.05
CA TYR A 182 13.23 13.27 -9.52
C TYR A 182 14.31 12.18 -9.46
N LEU A 183 14.20 11.30 -8.45
CA LEU A 183 14.98 10.08 -8.29
C LEU A 183 13.97 8.94 -8.11
N ASP A 184 13.61 8.30 -9.22
CA ASP A 184 12.68 7.17 -9.17
C ASP A 184 13.41 5.95 -8.57
N PRO A 185 12.85 5.32 -7.51
CA PRO A 185 13.40 4.10 -6.92
C PRO A 185 13.67 2.99 -7.93
N ALA A 186 12.93 2.92 -9.04
CA ALA A 186 13.16 1.94 -10.09
C ALA A 186 14.52 2.08 -10.77
N PHE A 187 15.13 3.28 -10.76
CA PHE A 187 16.43 3.57 -11.39
C PHE A 187 17.54 3.92 -10.38
N SER A 188 17.23 3.87 -9.08
CA SER A 188 18.12 4.31 -8.00
C SER A 188 18.22 3.29 -6.85
N SER A 189 17.64 2.10 -7.01
CA SER A 189 17.75 0.99 -6.06
C SER A 189 18.39 -0.23 -6.71
N ASP A 190 18.81 -1.20 -5.89
CA ASP A 190 19.39 -2.46 -6.36
C ASP A 190 18.33 -3.43 -6.93
N VAL A 191 17.11 -2.94 -7.18
CA VAL A 191 16.01 -3.72 -7.78
C VAL A 191 16.07 -3.57 -9.30
N PRO A 192 16.05 -4.67 -10.07
CA PRO A 192 16.11 -4.58 -11.52
C PRO A 192 14.84 -3.99 -12.12
N VAL A 193 14.99 -3.25 -13.21
CA VAL A 193 13.88 -2.85 -14.09
C VAL A 193 13.53 -4.04 -14.99
N ASP A 194 12.26 -4.40 -15.00
CA ASP A 194 11.76 -5.51 -15.82
C ASP A 194 11.31 -4.94 -17.17
N PHE A 195 11.89 -5.39 -18.28
CA PHE A 195 11.29 -5.16 -19.59
C PHE A 195 10.44 -6.36 -19.99
N LEU A 196 9.22 -6.10 -20.44
CA LEU A 196 8.19 -7.10 -20.67
C LEU A 196 8.23 -7.57 -22.12
N GLN A 197 8.36 -8.87 -22.34
CA GLN A 197 8.35 -9.50 -23.65
C GLN A 197 7.46 -10.75 -23.64
N PRO A 198 6.98 -11.24 -24.80
CA PRO A 198 6.30 -12.53 -24.85
C PRO A 198 7.25 -13.70 -24.58
N GLN A 199 8.53 -13.57 -24.93
CA GLN A 199 9.57 -14.57 -24.70
C GLN A 199 10.90 -13.89 -24.37
N CYS A 200 11.67 -14.50 -23.48
CA CYS A 200 12.99 -14.04 -23.07
C CYS A 200 14.05 -15.02 -23.55
N THR A 201 15.18 -14.51 -24.04
CA THR A 201 16.35 -15.33 -24.42
C THR A 201 17.26 -15.60 -23.22
N SER A 202 18.24 -16.50 -23.35
CA SER A 202 19.15 -16.90 -22.26
C SER A 202 20.10 -15.80 -21.77
N ASN A 203 20.23 -14.67 -22.48
CA ASN A 203 21.06 -13.50 -22.10
C ASN A 203 20.22 -12.24 -21.89
N SER A 204 19.04 -12.39 -21.29
CA SER A 204 18.10 -11.27 -21.16
C SER A 204 18.29 -10.41 -19.91
N GLN A 205 19.48 -10.42 -19.31
CA GLN A 205 19.80 -9.57 -18.17
C GLN A 205 21.12 -8.85 -18.46
N PHE A 206 21.12 -7.53 -18.26
CA PHE A 206 22.27 -6.66 -18.49
C PHE A 206 22.15 -5.43 -17.60
N SER A 207 23.27 -4.74 -17.37
CA SER A 207 23.31 -3.52 -16.57
C SER A 207 23.54 -2.32 -17.48
N VAL A 208 22.86 -1.21 -17.20
CA VAL A 208 23.00 0.04 -17.93
C VAL A 208 23.39 1.18 -17.00
N PRO A 209 24.33 2.06 -17.40
CA PRO A 209 24.64 3.25 -16.63
C PRO A 209 23.53 4.29 -16.76
N VAL A 210 22.95 4.71 -15.65
CA VAL A 210 21.98 5.81 -15.57
C VAL A 210 22.61 7.00 -14.85
N GLN A 211 22.61 8.16 -15.48
CA GLN A 211 23.19 9.38 -14.91
C GLN A 211 22.11 10.23 -14.24
N PHE A 212 22.39 10.63 -13.01
CA PHE A 212 21.63 11.63 -12.27
C PHE A 212 22.60 12.72 -11.80
N GLY A 213 22.60 13.88 -12.46
CA GLY A 213 23.61 14.90 -12.23
C GLY A 213 25.02 14.37 -12.54
N SER A 214 25.94 14.43 -11.57
CA SER A 214 27.29 13.86 -11.70
C SER A 214 27.43 12.43 -11.19
N ALA A 215 26.40 11.85 -10.58
CA ALA A 215 26.43 10.46 -10.16
C ALA A 215 25.97 9.55 -11.29
N THR A 216 26.64 8.41 -11.43
CA THR A 216 26.25 7.34 -12.35
C THR A 216 25.90 6.11 -11.52
N PHE A 217 24.69 5.61 -11.71
CA PHE A 217 24.18 4.39 -11.10
C PHE A 217 24.19 3.26 -12.14
N GLN A 218 24.53 2.06 -11.72
CA GLN A 218 24.39 0.88 -12.57
C GLN A 218 23.01 0.28 -12.31
N GLN A 219 22.13 0.39 -13.30
CA GLN A 219 20.78 -0.16 -13.20
C GLN A 219 20.74 -1.51 -13.92
N ASP A 220 20.34 -2.55 -13.19
CA ASP A 220 20.07 -3.84 -13.80
C ASP A 220 18.74 -3.81 -14.54
N VAL A 221 18.74 -4.36 -15.74
CA VAL A 221 17.57 -4.54 -16.59
C VAL A 221 17.46 -6.02 -16.92
N ARG A 222 16.28 -6.59 -16.75
CA ARG A 222 16.03 -8.01 -17.07
C ARG A 222 14.73 -8.21 -17.82
N CYS A 223 14.70 -9.21 -18.68
CA CYS A 223 13.49 -9.60 -19.37
C CYS A 223 12.58 -10.38 -18.45
N VAL A 224 11.32 -10.00 -18.45
CA VAL A 224 10.26 -10.76 -17.82
C VAL A 224 9.22 -11.10 -18.87
N GLN A 225 8.84 -12.37 -18.92
CA GLN A 225 7.79 -12.78 -19.83
C GLN A 225 6.43 -12.34 -19.28
N GLY A 226 5.68 -11.63 -20.10
CA GLY A 226 4.30 -11.22 -19.83
C GLY A 226 3.31 -12.20 -20.44
N LEU A 227 2.25 -12.50 -19.69
CA LEU A 227 1.11 -13.27 -20.15
C LEU A 227 -0.13 -12.37 -20.24
N GLN A 228 -0.71 -12.26 -21.43
CA GLN A 228 -2.01 -11.63 -21.63
C GLN A 228 -3.12 -12.67 -21.55
N LEU A 229 -4.08 -12.42 -20.67
CA LEU A 229 -5.25 -13.26 -20.43
C LEU A 229 -6.52 -12.56 -20.93
N TRP A 230 -7.47 -13.34 -21.42
CA TRP A 230 -8.74 -12.84 -21.93
C TRP A 230 -9.89 -13.37 -21.09
N ARG A 231 -10.83 -12.49 -20.75
CA ARG A 231 -12.08 -12.81 -20.06
C ARG A 231 -13.25 -12.28 -20.87
N ASN A 232 -14.39 -12.95 -20.77
CA ASN A 232 -15.54 -12.62 -21.61
C ASN A 232 -16.31 -11.39 -21.14
N SER A 233 -16.12 -10.97 -19.89
CA SER A 233 -16.90 -9.88 -19.29
C SER A 233 -16.12 -9.11 -18.22
N SER A 234 -16.48 -7.84 -18.04
CA SER A 234 -16.01 -6.97 -16.96
C SER A 234 -16.18 -7.60 -15.57
N SER A 235 -17.29 -8.34 -15.37
CA SER A 235 -17.57 -9.03 -14.10
C SER A 235 -16.58 -10.16 -13.81
N GLU A 236 -16.18 -10.92 -14.82
CA GLU A 236 -15.17 -11.98 -14.67
C GLU A 236 -13.80 -11.40 -14.36
N ILE A 237 -13.42 -10.32 -15.05
CA ILE A 237 -12.16 -9.62 -14.78
C ILE A 237 -12.16 -9.11 -13.34
N ASN A 238 -13.23 -8.44 -12.90
CA ASN A 238 -13.32 -7.91 -11.54
C ASN A 238 -13.31 -9.02 -10.48
N ASP A 239 -13.99 -10.15 -10.72
CA ASP A 239 -13.96 -11.32 -9.82
C ASP A 239 -12.53 -11.88 -9.67
N GLU A 240 -11.81 -12.06 -10.77
CA GLU A 240 -10.44 -12.57 -10.75
C GLU A 240 -9.46 -11.59 -10.07
N LEU A 241 -9.53 -10.30 -10.42
CA LEU A 241 -8.72 -9.25 -9.78
C LEU A 241 -8.99 -9.18 -8.28
N TYR A 242 -10.26 -9.26 -7.87
CA TYR A 242 -10.65 -9.24 -6.46
C TYR A 242 -10.12 -10.47 -5.73
N LYS A 243 -10.25 -11.67 -6.30
CA LYS A 243 -9.67 -12.90 -5.74
C LYS A 243 -8.15 -12.86 -5.67
N GLY A 244 -7.49 -12.13 -6.56
CA GLY A 244 -6.05 -11.87 -6.51
C GLY A 244 -5.61 -11.04 -5.30
N TYR A 245 -6.50 -10.21 -4.75
CA TYR A 245 -6.25 -9.43 -3.54
C TYR A 245 -6.30 -10.31 -2.29
N ARG A 246 -5.39 -10.08 -1.34
CA ARG A 246 -5.27 -10.86 -0.09
C ARG A 246 -6.54 -10.98 0.75
N LYS A 247 -7.54 -10.10 0.56
CA LYS A 247 -8.83 -10.19 1.28
C LYS A 247 -9.97 -10.73 0.40
N GLY A 248 -9.75 -10.96 -0.89
CA GLY A 248 -10.76 -11.48 -1.80
C GLY A 248 -10.76 -12.99 -1.96
N ASN A 249 -9.83 -13.69 -1.30
CA ASN A 249 -9.84 -15.15 -1.21
C ASN A 249 -9.68 -15.61 0.26
N ALA A 250 -10.26 -16.77 0.59
CA ALA A 250 -10.28 -17.31 1.95
C ALA A 250 -8.87 -17.69 2.46
N GLU A 251 -7.96 -18.03 1.55
CA GLU A 251 -6.58 -18.43 1.85
C GLU A 251 -5.64 -17.24 2.14
N ARG A 252 -6.11 -16.01 1.91
CA ARG A 252 -5.32 -14.77 1.99
C ARG A 252 -4.05 -14.77 1.13
N LYS A 253 -4.04 -15.54 0.06
CA LYS A 253 -2.94 -15.54 -0.93
C LYS A 253 -3.00 -14.27 -1.78
N ILE A 254 -1.83 -13.78 -2.18
CA ILE A 254 -1.71 -12.66 -3.12
C ILE A 254 -1.38 -13.25 -4.49
N ASN A 255 -2.28 -13.02 -5.43
CA ASN A 255 -2.13 -13.40 -6.84
C ASN A 255 -2.42 -12.16 -7.68
N GLU A 256 -1.43 -11.30 -7.76
CA GLU A 256 -1.55 -9.98 -8.37
C GLU A 256 -1.38 -10.05 -9.89
N ILE A 257 -2.33 -9.43 -10.58
CA ILE A 257 -2.32 -9.15 -12.01
C ILE A 257 -1.98 -7.65 -12.16
N VAL A 258 -1.04 -7.32 -13.04
CA VAL A 258 -0.51 -5.96 -13.23
C VAL A 258 -1.64 -4.95 -13.49
N ALA A 259 -2.43 -5.22 -14.52
CA ALA A 259 -3.57 -4.42 -14.91
C ALA A 259 -4.51 -5.26 -15.79
N ALA A 260 -5.76 -4.82 -15.90
CA ALA A 260 -6.71 -5.32 -16.86
C ALA A 260 -7.28 -4.16 -17.68
N TYR A 261 -7.54 -4.44 -18.96
CA TYR A 261 -8.02 -3.47 -19.94
C TYR A 261 -9.34 -3.97 -20.52
N ASP A 262 -10.41 -3.22 -20.29
CA ASP A 262 -11.72 -3.45 -20.88
C ASP A 262 -11.93 -2.46 -22.01
N PHE A 263 -11.89 -2.95 -23.25
CA PHE A 263 -12.01 -2.14 -24.46
C PHE A 263 -13.45 -1.74 -24.80
N MET A 264 -14.45 -2.07 -23.96
CA MET A 264 -15.84 -1.63 -24.06
C MET A 264 -16.38 -1.64 -25.51
N ASN A 265 -16.71 -0.47 -26.07
CA ASN A 265 -17.19 -0.28 -27.44
C ASN A 265 -16.14 0.40 -28.36
N SER A 266 -14.86 0.18 -28.08
CA SER A 266 -13.75 0.68 -28.89
C SER A 266 -13.84 0.21 -30.34
N ASN A 267 -13.47 1.08 -31.27
CA ASN A 267 -13.37 0.81 -32.70
C ASN A 267 -12.27 1.70 -33.32
N GLU A 268 -12.09 1.62 -34.64
CA GLU A 268 -11.03 2.35 -35.37
C GLU A 268 -11.09 3.88 -35.20
N ASN A 269 -12.26 4.44 -34.88
CA ASN A 269 -12.48 5.89 -34.74
C ASN A 269 -12.72 6.35 -33.29
N LEU A 270 -12.94 5.41 -32.36
CA LEU A 270 -13.24 5.69 -30.96
C LEU A 270 -12.48 4.72 -30.07
N LEU A 271 -11.53 5.24 -29.29
CA LEU A 271 -10.91 4.48 -28.21
C LEU A 271 -11.70 4.72 -26.91
N ASN A 272 -12.38 3.68 -26.43
CA ASN A 272 -13.06 3.68 -25.14
C ASN A 272 -12.54 2.50 -24.29
N VAL A 273 -11.68 2.81 -23.32
CA VAL A 273 -11.03 1.79 -22.50
C VAL A 273 -11.19 2.11 -21.03
N THR A 274 -11.56 1.09 -20.24
CA THR A 274 -11.48 1.11 -18.78
C THR A 274 -10.27 0.31 -18.35
N ILE A 275 -9.45 0.90 -17.47
CA ILE A 275 -8.24 0.26 -16.93
C ILE A 275 -8.47 -0.01 -15.45
N TRP A 276 -8.32 -1.27 -15.06
CA TRP A 276 -8.32 -1.68 -13.65
C TRP A 276 -6.93 -2.10 -13.24
N TYR A 277 -6.49 -1.65 -12.08
CA TYR A 277 -5.19 -1.98 -11.52
C TYR A 277 -5.28 -2.00 -10.01
N ASN A 278 -4.32 -2.67 -9.37
CA ASN A 278 -4.26 -2.73 -7.93
C ASN A 278 -3.63 -1.44 -7.37
N SER A 279 -4.42 -0.65 -6.64
CA SER A 279 -3.96 0.59 -6.01
C SER A 279 -3.34 0.40 -4.63
N THR A 280 -3.09 -0.84 -4.18
CA THR A 280 -2.52 -1.13 -2.84
C THR A 280 -1.18 -0.41 -2.60
N TYR A 281 -0.38 -0.20 -3.65
CA TYR A 281 0.89 0.54 -3.57
C TYR A 281 0.73 2.00 -3.13
N LYS A 282 -0.44 2.61 -3.36
CA LYS A 282 -0.75 3.99 -2.96
C LYS A 282 -0.87 4.15 -1.44
N ASN A 283 -1.07 3.05 -0.71
CA ASN A 283 -1.33 3.03 0.73
C ASN A 283 -2.37 4.09 1.17
N ASP A 284 -3.36 4.33 0.31
CA ASP A 284 -4.38 5.34 0.52
C ASP A 284 -5.38 4.79 1.54
N THR A 285 -5.37 5.32 2.75
CA THR A 285 -6.31 4.95 3.81
C THR A 285 -7.71 5.51 3.58
N GLY A 286 -7.96 6.17 2.44
CA GLY A 286 -9.26 6.76 2.10
C GLY A 286 -9.60 7.98 2.96
N THR A 287 -8.66 8.46 3.78
CA THR A 287 -8.82 9.63 4.66
C THR A 287 -8.40 10.94 4.00
N ASN A 288 -7.89 10.90 2.77
CA ASN A 288 -7.52 12.09 2.03
C ASN A 288 -8.72 12.60 1.23
N LEU A 289 -9.68 13.21 1.95
CA LEU A 289 -10.45 14.30 1.36
C LEU A 289 -9.46 15.43 1.07
N LEU A 290 -9.19 15.62 -0.23
CA LEU A 290 -8.82 16.84 -0.96
C LEU A 290 -8.23 18.05 -0.20
N PRO A 291 -7.38 18.80 -0.92
CA PRO A 291 -7.78 20.15 -1.32
C PRO A 291 -8.35 20.19 -2.74
#